data_AF-A0A2W4SV75-F1
#
_entry.id   AF-A0A2W4SV75-F1
#
_cell.length_a   1.000
_cell.length_b   1.000
_cell.length_c   1.000
_cell.angle_alpha   90.00
_cell.angle_beta   90.00
_cell.angle_gamma   90.00
#
_symmetry.space_group_name_H-M   'P 1'
#
loop_
_entity.id
_entity.type
_entity.pdbx_description
1 polymer ?
#
loop_
_entity_poly.entity_id
_entity_poly.type
_entity_poly.pdbx_seq_one_letter_code
_entity_poly.pdbx_strand_id
1 'polypeptide(L)' 'LKGCDAIVFDPPRAGAQDQTAQIADTRASVVVGVSCNPVTFARDARMLLDAGFRLETVTPIDQFLWSAHVELVGVFRR' A
#
# COMPACT_ATOMS: atom_id res chain seq x y z
N LEU A 1 -12.64 -9.19 -4.30
CA LEU A 1 -12.44 -8.73 -2.91
C LEU A 1 -13.76 -8.32 -2.22
N LYS A 2 -14.87 -9.06 -2.42
CA LYS A 2 -16.17 -8.68 -1.82
C LYS A 2 -16.23 -9.17 -0.37
N GLY A 3 -16.70 -8.31 0.54
CA GLY A 3 -16.90 -8.64 1.95
C GLY A 3 -15.64 -8.59 2.82
N CYS A 4 -14.53 -8.03 2.34
CA CYS A 4 -13.34 -7.80 3.16
C CYS A 4 -13.42 -6.44 3.84
N ASP A 5 -13.31 -6.40 5.17
CA ASP A 5 -13.25 -5.16 5.95
C ASP A 5 -11.87 -4.49 5.88
N ALA A 6 -10.82 -5.32 5.75
CA ALA A 6 -9.44 -4.91 5.63
C ALA A 6 -8.72 -5.69 4.52
N ILE A 7 -7.76 -5.04 3.86
CA ILE A 7 -6.94 -5.62 2.79
C ILE A 7 -5.47 -5.35 3.09
N VAL A 8 -4.62 -6.36 2.91
CA VAL A 8 -3.16 -6.22 2.99
C VAL A 8 -2.57 -6.63 1.65
N PHE A 9 -1.61 -5.86 1.13
CA PHE A 9 -0.85 -6.23 -0.06
C PHE A 9 0.65 -6.01 0.14
N ASP A 10 1.45 -6.92 -0.40
CA ASP A 10 2.92 -6.91 -0.39
C ASP A 10 3.42 -7.31 -1.79
N PRO A 11 3.58 -6.34 -2.70
CA PRO A 11 3.86 -6.60 -4.11
C PRO A 11 5.36 -6.70 -4.40
N PRO A 12 5.75 -7.26 -5.57
CA PRO A 12 7.12 -7.14 -6.06
C PRO A 12 7.50 -5.67 -6.31
N ARG A 13 8.79 -5.40 -6.63
CA ARG A 13 9.33 -4.03 -6.86
C ARG A 13 8.58 -3.18 -7.90
N ALA A 14 7.78 -3.80 -8.77
CA ALA A 14 6.95 -3.10 -9.74
C ALA A 14 5.72 -2.39 -9.11
N GLY A 15 5.36 -2.75 -7.87
CA GLY A 15 4.17 -2.27 -7.17
C GLY A 15 2.91 -3.05 -7.49
N ALA A 16 1.77 -2.52 -7.03
CA ALA A 16 0.46 -3.15 -6.99
C ALA A 16 -0.59 -2.38 -7.81
N GLN A 17 -0.22 -1.77 -8.94
CA GLN A 17 -1.10 -0.87 -9.70
C GLN A 17 -2.47 -1.51 -10.00
N ASP A 18 -2.51 -2.71 -10.55
CA ASP A 18 -3.77 -3.38 -10.90
C ASP A 18 -4.57 -3.77 -9.64
N GLN A 19 -3.88 -4.18 -8.56
CA GLN A 19 -4.52 -4.54 -7.31
C GLN A 19 -5.10 -3.30 -6.62
N THR A 20 -4.40 -2.17 -6.62
CA THR A 20 -4.93 -0.91 -6.06
C THR A 20 -6.15 -0.40 -6.83
N ALA A 21 -6.20 -0.58 -8.15
CA ALA A 21 -7.40 -0.32 -8.94
C ALA A 21 -8.57 -1.22 -8.49
N GLN A 22 -8.33 -2.51 -8.26
CA GLN A 22 -9.37 -3.41 -7.74
C GLN A 22 -9.80 -3.10 -6.31
N ILE A 23 -8.89 -2.61 -5.47
CA ILE A 23 -9.16 -2.21 -4.08
C ILE A 23 -10.10 -1.00 -4.03
N ALA A 24 -9.96 -0.05 -4.97
CA ALA A 24 -10.81 1.13 -5.07
C ALA A 24 -12.31 0.78 -5.16
N ASP A 25 -12.64 -0.31 -5.85
CA ASP A 25 -14.02 -0.80 -6.05
C ASP A 25 -14.58 -1.64 -4.89
N THR A 26 -13.81 -1.82 -3.82
CA THR A 26 -14.24 -2.61 -2.66
C THR A 26 -15.03 -1.77 -1.66
N ARG A 27 -15.51 -2.41 -0.58
CA ARG A 27 -16.05 -1.74 0.63
C ARG A 27 -15.08 -1.79 1.81
N ALA A 28 -13.82 -2.16 1.59
CA ALA A 28 -12.84 -2.19 2.67
C ALA A 28 -12.70 -0.79 3.30
N SER A 29 -12.56 -0.79 4.62
CA SER A 29 -12.36 0.43 5.44
C SER A 29 -10.88 0.65 5.73
N VAL A 30 -10.07 -0.42 5.70
CA VAL A 30 -8.64 -0.38 5.98
C VAL A 30 -7.86 -1.06 4.85
N VAL A 31 -6.78 -0.41 4.40
CA VAL A 31 -5.82 -1.00 3.46
C VAL A 31 -4.42 -0.83 4.03
N VAL A 32 -3.63 -1.90 4.04
CA VAL A 32 -2.22 -1.88 4.45
C VAL A 32 -1.36 -2.27 3.26
N GLY A 33 -0.47 -1.37 2.86
CA GLY A 33 0.49 -1.62 1.78
C GLY A 33 1.89 -1.81 2.34
N VAL A 34 2.49 -2.96 2.08
CA VAL A 34 3.92 -3.22 2.30
C VAL A 34 4.65 -2.94 0.99
N SER A 35 5.87 -2.38 1.04
CA SER A 35 6.64 -2.15 -0.18
C SER A 35 8.14 -2.03 0.06
N CYS A 36 8.89 -2.67 -0.85
CA CYS A 36 10.34 -2.58 -0.96
C CYS A 36 10.82 -1.44 -1.90
N ASN A 37 9.88 -0.66 -2.46
CA ASN A 37 10.16 0.40 -3.43
C ASN A 37 9.27 1.63 -3.18
N PRO A 38 9.80 2.69 -2.54
CA PRO A 38 9.04 3.90 -2.22
C PRO A 38 8.42 4.60 -3.44
N VAL A 39 9.04 4.48 -4.62
CA VAL A 39 8.56 5.15 -5.84
C VAL A 39 7.27 4.51 -6.34
N THR A 40 7.24 3.18 -6.47
CA THR A 40 6.03 2.48 -6.89
C THR A 40 4.96 2.53 -5.81
N PHE A 41 5.36 2.48 -4.53
CA PHE A 41 4.42 2.71 -3.43
C PHE A 41 3.74 4.08 -3.52
N ALA A 42 4.46 5.16 -3.83
CA ALA A 42 3.87 6.48 -3.94
C ALA A 42 2.80 6.57 -5.05
N ARG A 43 3.02 5.91 -6.20
CA ARG A 43 2.01 5.79 -7.27
C ARG A 43 0.77 5.04 -6.77
N ASP A 44 0.97 3.88 -6.16
CA ASP A 44 -0.12 3.02 -5.68
C ASP A 44 -0.90 3.70 -4.54
N ALA A 45 -0.19 4.41 -3.65
CA ALA A 45 -0.77 5.24 -2.60
C ALA A 45 -1.63 6.35 -3.19
N ARG A 46 -1.18 7.04 -4.25
CA ARG A 46 -1.97 8.07 -4.92
C ARG A 46 -3.30 7.51 -5.43
N MET A 47 -3.29 6.32 -6.03
CA MET A 47 -4.51 5.66 -6.51
C MET A 47 -5.48 5.36 -5.36
N LEU A 48 -4.98 4.91 -4.21
CA LEU A 48 -5.82 4.71 -3.01
C LEU A 48 -6.39 6.02 -2.47
N LEU A 49 -5.60 7.11 -2.48
CA LEU A 49 -6.08 8.44 -2.10
C LEU A 49 -7.20 8.94 -3.02
N ASP A 50 -7.04 8.75 -4.34
CA ASP A 50 -8.05 9.12 -5.33
C ASP A 50 -9.33 8.26 -5.18
N ALA A 51 -9.22 7.05 -4.63
CA ALA A 51 -10.34 6.19 -4.26
C ALA A 51 -11.02 6.55 -2.91
N GLY A 52 -10.59 7.64 -2.28
CA GLY A 52 -11.17 8.17 -1.05
C GLY A 52 -10.53 7.66 0.25
N PHE A 53 -9.46 6.87 0.17
CA PHE A 53 -8.67 6.55 1.35
C PHE A 53 -7.80 7.74 1.78
N ARG A 54 -7.41 7.73 3.05
CA ARG A 54 -6.43 8.63 3.64
C ARG A 54 -5.25 7.82 4.13
N LEU A 55 -4.04 8.23 3.76
CA LEU A 55 -2.81 7.66 4.31
C LEU A 55 -2.61 8.21 5.73
N GLU A 56 -2.76 7.35 6.73
CA GLU A 56 -2.62 7.74 8.14
C GLU A 56 -1.17 7.65 8.62
N THR A 57 -0.48 6.56 8.29
CA THR A 57 0.90 6.32 8.74
C THR A 57 1.73 5.70 7.64
N VAL A 58 3.02 6.02 7.61
CA VAL A 58 4.05 5.32 6.86
C VAL A 58 5.19 4.99 7.83
N THR A 59 5.52 3.71 7.94
CA THR A 59 6.59 3.22 8.81
C THR A 59 7.70 2.62 7.94
N PRO A 60 8.86 3.29 7.82
CA PRO A 60 10.05 2.69 7.23
C PRO A 60 10.58 1.54 8.10
N ILE A 61 11.04 0.47 7.47
CA ILE A 61 11.61 -0.72 8.11
C ILE A 61 12.97 -1.00 7.47
N ASP A 62 14.02 -0.97 8.29
CA ASP A 62 15.36 -1.38 7.89
C ASP A 62 15.50 -2.91 7.96
N GLN A 63 14.89 -3.60 6.99
CA GLN A 63 14.90 -5.06 6.92
C GLN A 63 16.25 -5.61 6.44
N PHE A 64 16.99 -4.83 5.66
CA PHE A 64 18.21 -5.26 4.98
C PHE A 64 19.39 -4.39 5.41
N LEU A 65 19.93 -4.71 6.59
CA LEU A 65 21.08 -4.04 7.18
C LEU A 65 22.25 -3.96 6.20
N TRP A 66 22.92 -2.81 6.21
CA TRP A 66 24.08 -2.50 5.37
C TRP A 66 23.80 -2.49 3.86
N SER A 67 22.53 -2.35 3.46
CA SER A 67 22.11 -2.13 2.08
C SER A 67 21.45 -0.76 1.91
N ALA A 68 21.24 -0.34 0.66
CA ALA A 68 20.44 0.84 0.33
C ALA A 68 18.93 0.54 0.26
N HIS A 69 18.50 -0.70 0.49
CA HIS A 69 17.10 -1.08 0.41
C HIS A 69 16.35 -0.68 1.68
N VAL A 70 15.13 -0.18 1.50
CA VAL A 70 14.21 0.17 2.59
C VAL A 70 12.87 -0.47 2.31
N GLU A 71 12.35 -1.20 3.29
CA GLU A 71 10.96 -1.64 3.30
C GLU A 71 10.11 -0.56 3.96
N LEU A 72 8.83 -0.51 3.64
CA LEU A 72 7.89 0.36 4.33
C LEU A 72 6.52 -0.28 4.46
N VAL A 73 5.76 0.17 5.46
CA VAL A 73 4.36 -0.18 5.66
C VAL A 73 3.53 1.10 5.71
N GLY A 74 2.57 1.23 4.80
CA GLY A 74 1.57 2.29 4.78
C GLY A 74 0.21 1.81 5.27
N VAL A 75 -0.44 2.59 6.14
CA VAL A 75 -1.81 2.32 6.62
C VAL A 75 -2.75 3.36 6.04
N PHE A 76 -3.78 2.89 5.35
CA PHE A 76 -4.81 3.70 4.71
C PHE A 76 -6.17 3.42 5.33
N ARG A 77 -6.98 4.46 5.56
CA ARG A 77 -8.37 4.35 6.04
C ARG A 77 -9.34 5.26 5.29
N ARG A 78 -10.61 4.88 5.19
CA ARG A 78 -11.70 5.75 4.68
C ARG A 78 -12.97 5.64 5.50
#